data_AF-A0A7W9KE59-F1
#
_entry.id   AF-A0A7W9KE59-F1
#
_cell.length_a   1.000
_cell.length_b   1.000
_cell.length_c   1.000
_cell.angle_alpha   90.00
_cell.angle_beta   90.00
_cell.angle_gamma   90.00
#
_symmetry.space_group_name_H-M   'P 1'
#
loop_
_entity.id
_entity.type
_entity.pdbx_description
1 polymer ?
#
loop_
_entity_poly.entity_id
_entity_poly.type
_entity_poly.pdbx_seq_one_letter_code
_entity_poly.pdbx_strand_id
1 'polypeptide(L)'
;MDVVELLSQIAADGDYNVLSLRNIGPAELTAVREALSEPSLREAALAVLAALDEPFDAALVPAEKPLPLNECEFWYALPTSDRAAVLDAFGLSSPVPVTMRMGRLAWRYDWFRHGEEHGRCGRIYVSPVLNGWTLVFGEPSADHHTRGTLPPGEDDPYEVKQMWADEAAHRVVRRDRCAELSRRFGAAHLYLRSYGDSTTSWFIAENGEVIRWYDVEVPEERIGPPHPGEEGFRLPHEQSPWPRNSFDDILLNHVGKEAAIRFQARYRELQAEYNVPDACDANDVASRLSVLPRDIGPATSVEGLGVLARTACAREQPFG
;
A
#
# COMPACT_ATOMS: atom_id res chain seq x y z
N MET A 1 16.77 -13.06 20.60
CA MET A 1 15.50 -12.29 20.62
C MET A 1 14.49 -13.07 21.43
N ASP A 2 13.57 -12.43 22.17
CA ASP A 2 12.46 -13.17 22.79
C ASP A 2 11.36 -13.42 21.74
N VAL A 3 11.29 -14.65 21.24
CA VAL A 3 10.31 -15.05 20.21
C VAL A 3 8.90 -15.04 20.77
N VAL A 4 8.70 -15.43 22.04
CA VAL A 4 7.36 -15.48 22.63
C VAL A 4 6.80 -14.07 22.83
N GLU A 5 7.64 -13.13 23.27
CA GLU A 5 7.27 -11.72 23.37
C GLU A 5 6.89 -11.16 21.98
N LEU A 6 7.72 -11.37 20.96
CA LEU A 6 7.43 -10.93 19.59
C LEU A 6 6.12 -11.51 19.07
N LEU A 7 5.90 -12.82 19.20
CA LEU A 7 4.66 -13.47 18.75
C LEU A 7 3.45 -12.96 19.52
N SER A 8 3.59 -12.66 20.81
CA SER A 8 2.51 -12.09 21.62
C SER A 8 2.15 -10.67 21.16
N GLN A 9 3.15 -9.84 20.84
CA GLN A 9 2.93 -8.52 20.26
C GLN A 9 2.22 -8.61 18.91
N ILE A 10 2.65 -9.51 18.02
CA ILE A 10 2.02 -9.74 16.71
C ILE A 10 0.58 -10.26 16.88
N ALA A 11 0.33 -11.19 17.81
CA ALA A 11 -1.00 -11.75 18.06
C ALA A 11 -1.99 -10.69 18.61
N ALA A 12 -1.48 -9.73 19.38
CA ALA A 12 -2.27 -8.65 19.96
C ALA A 12 -2.46 -7.44 19.02
N ASP A 13 -1.95 -7.49 17.79
CA ASP A 13 -1.82 -6.30 16.91
C ASP A 13 -1.11 -5.13 17.60
N GLY A 14 -0.18 -5.46 18.51
CA GLY A 14 0.61 -4.48 19.27
C GLY A 14 1.66 -3.77 18.42
N ASP A 15 2.34 -2.81 19.04
CA ASP A 15 3.48 -2.14 18.41
C ASP A 15 4.71 -3.06 18.44
N TYR A 16 5.19 -3.44 17.27
CA TYR A 16 6.41 -4.24 17.11
C TYR A 16 7.21 -3.71 15.92
N ASN A 17 8.53 -3.74 16.05
CA ASN A 17 9.41 -3.40 14.95
C ASN A 17 9.50 -4.58 13.98
N VAL A 18 8.89 -4.48 12.80
CA VAL A 18 8.92 -5.54 11.78
C VAL A 18 10.35 -5.86 11.29
N LEU A 19 11.30 -4.93 11.42
CA LEU A 19 12.72 -5.20 11.11
C LEU A 19 13.36 -6.20 12.07
N SER A 20 12.76 -6.42 13.25
CA SER A 20 13.24 -7.44 14.19
C SER A 20 13.26 -8.83 13.57
N LEU A 21 12.37 -9.12 12.60
CA LEU A 21 12.31 -10.39 11.87
C LEU A 21 13.64 -10.74 11.17
N ARG A 22 14.47 -9.75 10.81
CA ARG A 22 15.81 -9.98 10.24
C ARG A 22 16.77 -10.72 11.18
N ASN A 23 16.48 -10.68 12.48
CA ASN A 23 17.30 -11.32 13.51
C ASN A 23 16.79 -12.72 13.87
N ILE A 24 15.80 -13.27 13.15
CA ILE A 24 15.34 -14.65 13.35
C ILE A 24 16.37 -15.59 12.71
N GLY A 25 17.18 -16.22 13.55
CA GLY A 25 18.09 -17.29 13.16
C GLY A 25 17.46 -18.67 13.27
N PRO A 26 18.23 -19.75 13.02
CA PRO A 26 17.73 -21.13 13.09
C PRO A 26 17.11 -21.52 14.44
N ALA A 27 17.66 -21.01 15.55
CA ALA A 27 17.15 -21.27 16.89
C ALA A 27 15.81 -20.56 17.12
N GLU A 28 15.70 -19.28 16.76
CA GLU A 28 14.45 -18.53 16.82
C GLU A 28 13.38 -19.14 15.90
N LEU A 29 13.75 -19.57 14.70
CA LEU A 29 12.84 -20.23 13.77
C LEU A 29 12.28 -21.55 14.33
N THR A 30 13.11 -22.31 15.06
CA THR A 30 12.66 -23.50 15.78
C THR A 30 11.60 -23.13 16.82
N ALA A 31 11.83 -22.09 17.61
CA ALA A 31 10.86 -21.61 18.60
C ALA A 31 9.55 -21.09 17.94
N VAL A 32 9.63 -20.43 16.78
CA VAL A 32 8.45 -20.03 16.00
C VAL A 32 7.65 -21.26 15.57
N ARG A 33 8.31 -22.32 15.11
CA ARG A 33 7.65 -23.58 14.71
C ARG A 33 7.01 -24.30 15.90
N GLU A 34 7.68 -24.32 17.06
CA GLU A 34 7.13 -24.88 18.30
C GLU A 34 5.84 -24.15 18.71
N ALA A 35 5.80 -22.82 18.57
CA ALA A 35 4.63 -22.00 18.89
C ALA A 35 3.39 -22.28 18.03
N LEU A 36 3.51 -23.03 16.91
CA LEU A 36 2.34 -23.49 16.14
C LEU A 36 1.41 -24.40 16.96
N SER A 37 1.94 -25.07 17.97
CA SER A 37 1.14 -25.91 18.87
C SER A 37 0.22 -25.07 19.75
N GLU A 38 0.60 -23.82 20.05
CA GLU A 38 -0.08 -22.97 21.04
C GLU A 38 -1.18 -22.12 20.39
N PRO A 39 -2.47 -22.37 20.71
CA PRO A 39 -3.58 -21.73 19.99
C PRO A 39 -3.57 -20.21 20.01
N SER A 40 -3.06 -19.59 21.08
CA SER A 40 -2.96 -18.13 21.22
C SER A 40 -1.86 -17.50 20.37
N LEU A 41 -0.83 -18.26 19.98
CA LEU A 41 0.33 -17.78 19.23
C LEU A 41 0.37 -18.31 17.79
N ARG A 42 -0.39 -19.36 17.48
CA ARG A 42 -0.34 -20.06 16.20
C ARG A 42 -0.45 -19.14 14.99
N GLU A 43 -1.41 -18.22 14.97
CA GLU A 43 -1.60 -17.33 13.82
C GLU A 43 -0.43 -16.34 13.67
N ALA A 44 0.12 -15.83 14.78
CA ALA A 44 1.31 -15.00 14.76
C ALA A 44 2.55 -15.77 14.27
N ALA A 45 2.70 -17.02 14.70
CA ALA A 45 3.78 -17.89 14.23
C ALA A 45 3.68 -18.17 12.73
N LEU A 46 2.48 -18.49 12.24
CA LEU A 46 2.21 -18.63 10.80
C LEU A 46 2.49 -17.33 10.04
N ALA A 47 2.15 -16.17 10.60
CA ALA A 47 2.44 -14.88 9.99
C ALA A 47 3.95 -14.64 9.88
N VAL A 48 4.74 -14.97 10.91
CA VAL A 48 6.20 -14.86 10.87
C VAL A 48 6.79 -15.80 9.81
N LEU A 49 6.35 -17.07 9.77
CA LEU A 49 6.81 -18.01 8.75
C LEU A 49 6.47 -17.52 7.34
N ALA A 50 5.25 -17.03 7.13
CA ALA A 50 4.84 -16.44 5.87
C ALA A 50 5.71 -15.23 5.50
N ALA A 51 5.96 -14.30 6.43
CA ALA A 51 6.78 -13.13 6.18
C ALA A 51 8.23 -13.48 5.81
N LEU A 52 8.80 -14.49 6.45
CA LEU A 52 10.15 -14.99 6.15
C LEU A 52 10.22 -15.94 4.95
N ASP A 53 9.09 -16.20 4.27
CA ASP A 53 9.00 -17.13 3.14
C ASP A 53 9.38 -18.59 3.53
N GLU A 54 9.16 -18.93 4.80
CA GLU A 54 9.41 -20.25 5.38
C GLU A 54 8.21 -21.19 5.14
N PRO A 55 8.44 -22.48 4.85
CA PRO A 55 7.35 -23.41 4.62
C PRO A 55 6.53 -23.67 5.89
N PHE A 56 5.21 -23.74 5.74
CA PHE A 56 4.24 -24.11 6.76
C PHE A 56 3.10 -24.94 6.15
N ASP A 57 2.37 -25.68 7.00
CA ASP A 57 1.19 -26.43 6.58
C ASP A 57 -0.01 -25.49 6.42
N ALA A 58 -0.53 -25.38 5.20
CA ALA A 58 -1.69 -24.56 4.89
C ALA A 58 -2.97 -25.01 5.64
N ALA A 59 -3.04 -26.26 6.10
CA ALA A 59 -4.15 -26.74 6.92
C ALA A 59 -4.20 -26.11 8.32
N LEU A 60 -3.10 -25.48 8.77
CA LEU A 60 -3.03 -24.75 10.05
C LEU A 60 -3.56 -23.31 9.94
N VAL A 61 -3.77 -22.80 8.72
CA VAL A 61 -4.27 -21.43 8.49
C VAL A 61 -5.71 -21.35 9.00
N PRO A 62 -6.00 -20.45 9.97
CA PRO A 62 -7.34 -20.34 10.52
C PRO A 62 -8.29 -19.65 9.53
N ALA A 63 -9.59 -19.64 9.87
CA ALA A 63 -10.55 -18.81 9.17
C ALA A 63 -10.17 -17.31 9.26
N GLU A 64 -10.44 -16.59 8.18
CA GLU A 64 -10.11 -15.16 8.08
C GLU A 64 -10.84 -14.32 9.12
N LYS A 65 -10.15 -13.29 9.61
CA LYS A 65 -10.73 -12.26 10.47
C LYS A 65 -10.46 -10.89 9.84
N PRO A 66 -11.47 -10.06 9.59
CA PRO A 66 -11.26 -8.72 9.07
C PRO A 66 -10.37 -7.92 10.02
N LEU A 67 -9.24 -7.47 9.47
CA LEU A 67 -8.22 -6.72 10.19
C LEU A 67 -7.84 -5.49 9.36
N PRO A 68 -7.72 -4.30 9.99
CA PRO A 68 -7.18 -3.13 9.34
C PRO A 68 -5.79 -3.40 8.76
N LEU A 69 -5.60 -3.02 7.50
CA LEU A 69 -4.31 -2.99 6.83
C LEU A 69 -3.77 -1.57 6.90
N ASN A 70 -3.25 -1.21 8.07
CA ASN A 70 -2.62 0.09 8.30
C ASN A 70 -1.26 0.14 7.60
N GLU A 71 -0.88 1.34 7.14
CA GLU A 71 0.41 1.67 6.49
C GLU A 71 0.52 1.30 5.01
N CYS A 72 -0.55 0.84 4.36
CA CYS A 72 -0.55 0.57 2.92
C CYS A 72 -0.40 1.86 2.11
N GLU A 73 0.79 2.06 1.54
CA GLU A 73 1.07 3.25 0.72
C GLU A 73 0.59 3.11 -0.72
N PHE A 74 0.44 1.88 -1.22
CA PHE A 74 0.10 1.60 -2.62
C PHE A 74 -0.73 0.32 -2.75
N TRP A 75 -1.87 0.38 -3.46
CA TRP A 75 -2.69 -0.80 -3.74
C TRP A 75 -3.61 -0.64 -4.95
N TYR A 76 -3.90 -1.75 -5.61
CA TYR A 76 -5.00 -1.86 -6.57
C TYR A 76 -6.28 -2.35 -5.89
N ALA A 77 -7.43 -1.89 -6.36
CA ALA A 77 -8.75 -2.40 -5.98
C ALA A 77 -9.51 -2.86 -7.24
N LEU A 78 -9.93 -4.13 -7.24
CA LEU A 78 -10.62 -4.77 -8.36
C LEU A 78 -11.99 -5.33 -7.91
N PRO A 79 -13.11 -5.03 -8.57
CA PRO A 79 -14.44 -5.46 -8.13
C PRO A 79 -14.72 -6.91 -8.59
N THR A 80 -14.00 -7.87 -8.03
CA THR A 80 -14.08 -9.28 -8.44
C THR A 80 -13.84 -10.22 -7.26
N SER A 81 -14.45 -11.40 -7.34
CA SER A 81 -14.15 -12.56 -6.51
C SER A 81 -13.31 -13.63 -7.24
N ASP A 82 -13.02 -13.45 -8.53
CA ASP A 82 -12.22 -14.39 -9.31
C ASP A 82 -10.72 -14.20 -9.03
N ARG A 83 -10.25 -14.85 -7.96
CA ARG A 83 -8.84 -14.84 -7.57
C ARG A 83 -7.92 -15.40 -8.65
N ALA A 84 -8.36 -16.42 -9.41
CA ALA A 84 -7.51 -16.99 -10.46
C ALA A 84 -7.27 -15.97 -11.57
N ALA A 85 -8.30 -15.22 -11.95
CA ALA A 85 -8.17 -14.13 -12.90
C ALA A 85 -7.30 -12.99 -12.39
N VAL A 86 -7.35 -12.65 -11.10
CA VAL A 86 -6.46 -11.65 -10.49
C VAL A 86 -5.00 -12.13 -10.56
N LEU A 87 -4.71 -13.35 -10.15
CA LEU A 87 -3.34 -13.90 -10.19
C LEU A 87 -2.78 -13.90 -11.61
N ASP A 88 -3.59 -14.32 -12.59
CA ASP A 88 -3.23 -14.32 -14.00
C ASP A 88 -2.99 -12.90 -14.53
N ALA A 89 -3.85 -11.93 -14.22
CA ALA A 89 -3.71 -10.54 -14.67
C ALA A 89 -2.42 -9.87 -14.18
N PHE A 90 -1.90 -10.29 -13.03
CA PHE A 90 -0.64 -9.78 -12.49
C PHE A 90 0.57 -10.69 -12.78
N GLY A 91 0.37 -11.82 -13.48
CA GLY A 91 1.43 -12.79 -13.77
C GLY A 91 1.96 -13.55 -12.54
N LEU A 92 1.15 -13.63 -11.49
CA LEU A 92 1.50 -14.18 -10.19
C LEU A 92 1.41 -15.71 -10.17
N SER A 93 2.24 -16.34 -9.34
CA SER A 93 2.39 -17.79 -9.28
C SER A 93 2.64 -18.29 -7.86
N SER A 94 2.54 -19.60 -7.67
CA SER A 94 2.76 -20.28 -6.39
C SER A 94 1.98 -19.64 -5.23
N PRO A 95 0.65 -19.48 -5.35
CA PRO A 95 -0.14 -18.84 -4.31
C PRO A 95 -0.16 -19.68 -3.03
N VAL A 96 0.21 -19.07 -1.91
CA VAL A 96 0.11 -19.65 -0.57
C VAL A 96 -1.07 -18.98 0.16
N PRO A 97 -2.08 -19.75 0.61
CA PRO A 97 -3.20 -19.19 1.37
C PRO A 97 -2.73 -18.54 2.67
N VAL A 98 -3.22 -17.34 2.96
CA VAL A 98 -2.87 -16.56 4.15
C VAL A 98 -4.09 -15.81 4.70
N THR A 99 -4.10 -15.54 6.01
CA THR A 99 -5.03 -14.55 6.58
C THR A 99 -4.56 -13.12 6.28
N MET A 100 -5.41 -12.12 6.53
CA MET A 100 -5.04 -10.70 6.45
C MET A 100 -3.87 -10.35 7.36
N ARG A 101 -3.80 -10.94 8.56
CA ARG A 101 -2.65 -10.76 9.48
C ARG A 101 -1.35 -11.25 8.85
N MET A 102 -1.38 -12.46 8.30
CA MET A 102 -0.23 -13.08 7.65
C MET A 102 0.21 -12.27 6.41
N GLY A 103 -0.74 -11.90 5.55
CA GLY A 103 -0.49 -11.09 4.36
C GLY A 103 0.06 -9.69 4.69
N ARG A 104 -0.51 -9.02 5.69
CA ARG A 104 -0.04 -7.71 6.20
C ARG A 104 1.39 -7.78 6.70
N LEU A 105 1.72 -8.78 7.52
CA LEU A 105 3.07 -8.89 8.09
C LEU A 105 4.11 -9.15 7.00
N ALA A 106 3.81 -10.05 6.07
CA ALA A 106 4.67 -10.34 4.93
C ALA A 106 4.88 -9.11 4.05
N TRP A 107 3.80 -8.42 3.67
CA TRP A 107 3.87 -7.20 2.87
C TRP A 107 4.66 -6.08 3.58
N ARG A 108 4.43 -5.85 4.88
CA ARG A 108 5.20 -4.87 5.67
C ARG A 108 6.68 -5.23 5.71
N TYR A 109 7.00 -6.51 5.94
CA TYR A 109 8.40 -6.95 5.99
C TYR A 109 9.12 -6.75 4.66
N ASP A 110 8.46 -7.13 3.55
CA ASP A 110 8.98 -6.98 2.19
C ASP A 110 9.21 -5.50 1.82
N TRP A 111 8.31 -4.60 2.24
CA TRP A 111 8.45 -3.14 2.04
C TRP A 111 9.77 -2.58 2.59
N PHE A 112 10.19 -3.05 3.77
CA PHE A 112 11.41 -2.61 4.43
C PHE A 112 12.69 -3.23 3.86
N ARG A 113 12.61 -4.17 2.91
CA ARG A 113 13.76 -4.69 2.14
C ARG A 113 14.19 -3.73 1.01
N HIS A 114 13.94 -2.42 1.15
CA HIS A 114 14.19 -1.34 0.17
C HIS A 114 15.65 -1.17 -0.33
N GLY A 115 16.58 -2.03 0.08
CA GLY A 115 17.97 -2.04 -0.41
C GLY A 115 18.43 -3.39 -0.93
N GLU A 116 17.55 -4.39 -0.95
CA GLU A 116 17.85 -5.71 -1.48
C GLU A 116 17.31 -5.78 -2.91
N GLU A 117 18.13 -6.29 -3.83
CA GLU A 117 17.78 -6.49 -5.23
C GLU A 117 16.49 -7.34 -5.28
N HIS A 118 15.36 -6.70 -5.64
CA HIS A 118 14.02 -7.29 -5.73
C HIS A 118 13.20 -7.49 -4.44
N GLY A 119 13.58 -6.87 -3.32
CA GLY A 119 12.82 -6.96 -2.06
C GLY A 119 11.34 -6.50 -2.13
N ARG A 120 11.03 -5.53 -3.01
CA ARG A 120 9.67 -4.96 -3.19
C ARG A 120 8.82 -5.64 -4.25
N CYS A 121 9.46 -6.30 -5.22
CA CYS A 121 8.79 -6.86 -6.38
C CYS A 121 8.81 -8.39 -6.40
N GLY A 122 9.34 -9.06 -5.39
CA GLY A 122 9.42 -10.53 -5.37
C GLY A 122 8.11 -11.23 -5.02
N ARG A 123 7.29 -10.63 -4.16
CA ARG A 123 6.06 -11.24 -3.63
C ARG A 123 4.96 -10.20 -3.48
N ILE A 124 3.73 -10.65 -3.72
CA ILE A 124 2.52 -9.82 -3.71
C ILE A 124 1.50 -10.44 -2.78
N TYR A 125 0.86 -9.58 -2.00
CA TYR A 125 -0.28 -9.97 -1.20
C TYR A 125 -1.57 -9.61 -1.95
N VAL A 126 -2.39 -10.62 -2.22
CA VAL A 126 -3.76 -10.46 -2.74
C VAL A 126 -4.72 -10.76 -1.60
N SER A 127 -5.60 -9.82 -1.28
CA SER A 127 -6.54 -9.97 -0.17
C SER A 127 -7.59 -11.07 -0.42
N PRO A 128 -8.31 -11.52 0.61
CA PRO A 128 -9.65 -12.08 0.40
C PRO A 128 -10.56 -11.10 -0.34
N VAL A 129 -11.77 -11.52 -0.70
CA VAL A 129 -12.77 -10.57 -1.22
C VAL A 129 -13.34 -9.78 -0.05
N LEU A 130 -13.27 -8.46 -0.13
CA LEU A 130 -13.67 -7.49 0.88
C LEU A 130 -14.79 -6.63 0.30
N ASN A 131 -16.03 -6.77 0.79
CA ASN A 131 -17.20 -6.06 0.26
C ASN A 131 -17.34 -6.15 -1.29
N GLY A 132 -16.99 -7.29 -1.88
CA GLY A 132 -17.00 -7.49 -3.34
C GLY A 132 -15.73 -7.04 -4.08
N TRP A 133 -14.72 -6.54 -3.37
CA TRP A 133 -13.45 -6.09 -3.93
C TRP A 133 -12.28 -6.99 -3.52
N THR A 134 -11.39 -7.28 -4.47
CA THR A 134 -10.09 -7.87 -4.19
C THR A 134 -9.03 -6.77 -4.25
N LEU A 135 -8.22 -6.66 -3.20
CA LEU A 135 -7.11 -5.71 -3.11
C LEU A 135 -5.79 -6.41 -3.42
N VAL A 136 -4.88 -5.71 -4.11
CA VAL A 136 -3.56 -6.21 -4.47
C VAL A 136 -2.49 -5.24 -3.97
N PHE A 137 -1.60 -5.73 -3.11
CA PHE A 137 -0.57 -4.95 -2.41
C PHE A 137 0.84 -5.34 -2.85
N GLY A 138 1.67 -4.32 -3.08
CA GLY A 138 3.04 -4.44 -3.58
C GLY A 138 3.17 -3.96 -5.03
N GLU A 139 4.33 -4.22 -5.63
CA GLU A 139 4.66 -3.78 -7.00
C GLU A 139 4.76 -5.01 -7.94
N PRO A 140 3.64 -5.41 -8.56
CA PRO A 140 3.39 -6.82 -8.90
C PRO A 140 4.13 -7.45 -10.07
N SER A 141 4.91 -6.74 -10.87
CA SER A 141 5.83 -7.35 -11.86
C SER A 141 6.59 -6.29 -12.68
N ALA A 142 7.47 -6.77 -13.58
CA ALA A 142 8.39 -6.13 -14.55
C ALA A 142 8.34 -4.61 -14.75
N ASP A 143 7.14 -4.05 -14.79
CA ASP A 143 6.79 -2.63 -14.83
C ASP A 143 7.51 -1.76 -13.79
N HIS A 144 7.82 -2.28 -12.59
CA HIS A 144 8.61 -1.58 -11.57
C HIS A 144 10.08 -1.36 -11.97
N HIS A 145 10.59 -2.12 -12.94
CA HIS A 145 11.94 -1.93 -13.47
C HIS A 145 11.97 -0.98 -14.68
N THR A 146 10.82 -0.41 -15.07
CA THR A 146 10.77 0.54 -16.17
C THR A 146 11.57 1.78 -15.80
N ARG A 147 12.66 2.03 -16.53
CA ARG A 147 13.42 3.26 -16.37
C ARG A 147 12.97 4.31 -17.38
N GLY A 148 12.87 5.54 -16.91
CA GLY A 148 12.76 6.70 -17.76
C GLY A 148 14.06 6.93 -18.53
N THR A 149 13.95 7.68 -19.62
CA THR A 149 15.12 8.07 -20.42
C THR A 149 15.43 9.53 -20.16
N LEU A 150 16.64 9.82 -19.69
CA LEU A 150 17.15 11.18 -19.63
C LEU A 150 17.59 11.68 -21.02
N PRO A 151 17.37 12.97 -21.34
CA PRO A 151 17.94 13.57 -22.54
C PRO A 151 19.48 13.40 -22.60
N PRO A 152 20.07 13.12 -23.77
CA PRO A 152 21.52 12.98 -23.90
C PRO A 152 22.27 14.24 -23.45
N GLY A 153 23.33 14.04 -22.66
CA GLY A 153 24.20 15.13 -22.21
C GLY A 153 23.74 15.86 -20.94
N GLU A 154 22.66 15.40 -20.31
CA GLU A 154 22.28 15.85 -18.97
C GLU A 154 23.26 15.31 -17.91
N ASP A 155 23.88 16.20 -17.16
CA ASP A 155 24.63 15.85 -15.96
C ASP A 155 23.65 15.67 -14.78
N ASP A 156 23.72 14.53 -14.11
CA ASP A 156 22.88 14.18 -12.97
C ASP A 156 23.68 13.44 -11.90
N PRO A 157 24.66 14.10 -11.26
CA PRO A 157 25.58 13.46 -10.32
C PRO A 157 24.89 12.98 -9.03
N TYR A 158 23.62 13.33 -8.84
CA TYR A 158 22.80 12.97 -7.68
C TYR A 158 21.58 12.10 -8.06
N GLU A 159 21.47 11.68 -9.32
CA GLU A 159 20.38 10.82 -9.84
C GLU A 159 18.96 11.37 -9.64
N VAL A 160 18.81 12.67 -9.37
CA VAL A 160 17.51 13.30 -9.10
C VAL A 160 16.69 13.42 -10.38
N LYS A 161 17.34 13.75 -11.50
CA LYS A 161 16.66 13.83 -12.80
C LYS A 161 16.25 12.45 -13.26
N GLN A 162 17.11 11.45 -13.08
CA GLN A 162 16.82 10.06 -13.42
C GLN A 162 15.62 9.55 -12.61
N MET A 163 15.59 9.83 -11.30
CA MET A 163 14.45 9.49 -10.44
C MET A 163 13.12 10.06 -10.98
N TRP A 164 13.10 11.34 -11.38
CA TRP A 164 11.88 11.92 -11.98
C TRP A 164 11.51 11.32 -13.33
N ALA A 165 12.50 10.97 -14.15
CA ALA A 165 12.24 10.27 -15.41
C ALA A 165 11.66 8.88 -15.16
N ASP A 166 12.18 8.15 -14.17
CA ASP A 166 11.68 6.83 -13.76
C ASP A 166 10.24 6.94 -13.24
N GLU A 167 9.92 7.91 -12.38
CA GLU A 167 8.55 8.12 -11.91
C GLU A 167 7.59 8.49 -13.06
N ALA A 168 8.02 9.30 -14.03
CA ALA A 168 7.21 9.58 -15.21
C ALA A 168 6.92 8.30 -16.01
N ALA A 169 7.90 7.42 -16.17
CA ALA A 169 7.70 6.13 -16.83
C ALA A 169 6.76 5.23 -16.03
N HIS A 170 6.93 5.15 -14.71
CA HIS A 170 6.05 4.40 -13.82
C HIS A 170 4.59 4.87 -13.90
N ARG A 171 4.33 6.18 -13.99
CA ARG A 171 2.96 6.71 -14.14
C ARG A 171 2.29 6.22 -15.42
N VAL A 172 3.00 6.19 -16.55
CA VAL A 172 2.48 5.66 -17.83
C VAL A 172 2.11 4.19 -17.67
N VAL A 173 3.00 3.40 -17.07
CA VAL A 173 2.77 1.97 -16.90
C VAL A 173 1.62 1.68 -15.94
N ARG A 174 1.56 2.38 -14.81
CA ARG A 174 0.46 2.30 -13.83
C ARG A 174 -0.89 2.66 -14.49
N ARG A 175 -0.94 3.70 -15.33
CA ARG A 175 -2.12 4.10 -16.10
C ARG A 175 -2.59 2.99 -17.04
N ASP A 176 -1.67 2.48 -17.86
CA ASP A 176 -2.00 1.49 -18.90
C ASP A 176 -2.45 0.16 -18.27
N ARG A 177 -1.82 -0.23 -17.16
CA ARG A 177 -2.24 -1.39 -16.36
C ARG A 177 -3.62 -1.18 -15.73
N CYS A 178 -3.91 0.00 -15.19
CA CYS A 178 -5.23 0.30 -14.64
C CYS A 178 -6.32 0.19 -15.73
N ALA A 179 -6.05 0.73 -16.92
CA ALA A 179 -6.93 0.57 -18.08
C ALA A 179 -7.11 -0.92 -18.46
N GLU A 180 -6.04 -1.71 -18.56
CA GLU A 180 -6.13 -3.13 -18.89
C GLU A 180 -6.94 -3.93 -17.86
N LEU A 181 -6.67 -3.73 -16.57
CA LEU A 181 -7.43 -4.37 -15.49
C LEU A 181 -8.90 -4.01 -15.57
N SER A 182 -9.25 -2.76 -15.84
CA SER A 182 -10.65 -2.34 -16.00
C SER A 182 -11.34 -2.98 -17.21
N ARG A 183 -10.63 -3.29 -18.32
CA ARG A 183 -11.23 -4.09 -19.42
C ARG A 183 -11.64 -5.48 -18.94
N ARG A 184 -10.83 -6.08 -18.07
CA ARG A 184 -11.02 -7.46 -17.61
C ARG A 184 -12.06 -7.57 -16.50
N PHE A 185 -12.08 -6.61 -15.57
CA PHE A 185 -12.88 -6.66 -14.35
C PHE A 185 -14.03 -5.64 -14.33
N GLY A 186 -14.24 -4.88 -15.42
CA GLY A 186 -15.25 -3.83 -15.53
C GLY A 186 -14.80 -2.49 -14.93
N ALA A 187 -14.10 -2.53 -13.80
CA ALA A 187 -13.40 -1.38 -13.23
C ALA A 187 -12.06 -1.79 -12.60
N ALA A 188 -11.17 -0.83 -12.43
CA ALA A 188 -9.95 -0.99 -11.66
C ALA A 188 -9.53 0.35 -11.09
N HIS A 189 -9.20 0.38 -9.81
CA HIS A 189 -8.66 1.57 -9.17
C HIS A 189 -7.24 1.29 -8.69
N LEU A 190 -6.42 2.33 -8.71
CA LEU A 190 -5.09 2.33 -8.11
C LEU A 190 -4.96 3.54 -7.20
N TYR A 191 -4.45 3.32 -6.00
CA TYR A 191 -4.31 4.35 -4.97
C TYR A 191 -2.87 4.41 -4.47
N LEU A 192 -2.37 5.62 -4.26
CA LEU A 192 -1.11 5.90 -3.58
C LEU A 192 -1.34 6.93 -2.47
N ARG A 193 -0.88 6.62 -1.27
CA ARG A 193 -0.77 7.58 -0.16
C ARG A 193 0.49 7.31 0.65
N SER A 194 1.45 8.22 0.58
CA SER A 194 2.58 8.22 1.50
C SER A 194 2.11 8.61 2.90
N TYR A 195 2.60 7.90 3.92
CA TYR A 195 2.42 8.31 5.32
C TYR A 195 3.63 9.10 5.85
N GLY A 196 4.74 9.10 5.11
CA GLY A 196 5.94 9.88 5.42
C GLY A 196 5.85 11.35 4.97
N ASP A 197 5.02 11.66 3.99
CA ASP A 197 4.88 12.99 3.40
C ASP A 197 3.45 13.24 2.87
N SER A 198 3.27 14.27 2.05
CA SER A 198 1.97 14.67 1.47
C SER A 198 1.64 14.01 0.13
N THR A 199 2.48 13.08 -0.35
CA THR A 199 2.33 12.44 -1.66
C THR A 199 1.06 11.60 -1.69
N THR A 200 0.23 11.87 -2.69
CA THR A 200 -0.98 11.10 -2.94
C THR A 200 -1.37 11.14 -4.40
N SER A 201 -1.85 10.02 -4.92
CA SER A 201 -2.35 9.90 -6.29
C SER A 201 -3.41 8.80 -6.39
N TRP A 202 -4.24 8.88 -7.44
CA TRP A 202 -5.21 7.83 -7.75
C TRP A 202 -5.49 7.74 -9.24
N PHE A 203 -5.69 6.51 -9.73
CA PHE A 203 -6.29 6.21 -11.03
C PHE A 203 -7.63 5.52 -10.82
N ILE A 204 -8.65 5.97 -11.55
CA ILE A 204 -9.96 5.32 -11.64
C ILE A 204 -10.19 4.98 -13.10
N ALA A 205 -10.32 3.69 -13.39
CA ALA A 205 -10.55 3.18 -14.73
C ALA A 205 -11.83 2.34 -14.81
N GLU A 206 -12.57 2.52 -15.88
CA GLU A 206 -13.81 1.79 -16.18
C GLU A 206 -13.79 1.32 -17.63
N ASN A 207 -14.20 0.07 -17.86
CA ASN A 207 -14.39 -0.52 -19.19
C ASN A 207 -13.19 -0.35 -20.16
N GLY A 208 -11.98 -0.24 -19.63
CA GLY A 208 -10.77 -0.14 -20.41
C GLY A 208 -10.18 1.25 -20.60
N GLU A 209 -10.75 2.25 -19.96
CA GLU A 209 -10.30 3.63 -20.04
C GLU A 209 -10.08 4.20 -18.64
N VAL A 210 -9.00 4.96 -18.47
CA VAL A 210 -8.80 5.76 -17.25
C VAL A 210 -9.68 6.99 -17.36
N ILE A 211 -10.76 7.02 -16.56
CA ILE A 211 -11.74 8.12 -16.57
C ILE A 211 -11.34 9.25 -15.63
N ARG A 212 -10.51 8.96 -14.62
CA ARG A 212 -9.93 9.94 -13.70
C ARG A 212 -8.52 9.54 -13.32
N TRP A 213 -7.59 10.48 -13.42
CA TRP A 213 -6.28 10.35 -12.80
C TRP A 213 -5.88 11.68 -12.16
N TYR A 214 -5.32 11.59 -10.97
CA TYR A 214 -4.74 12.70 -10.24
C TYR A 214 -3.45 12.29 -9.55
N ASP A 215 -2.45 13.16 -9.56
CA ASP A 215 -1.23 13.06 -8.78
C ASP A 215 -0.89 14.46 -8.24
N VAL A 216 -0.55 14.57 -6.95
CA VAL A 216 -0.22 15.85 -6.32
C VAL A 216 1.09 16.45 -6.84
N GLU A 217 2.00 15.62 -7.35
CA GLU A 217 3.29 16.08 -7.86
C GLU A 217 3.20 16.66 -9.28
N VAL A 218 2.21 16.22 -10.07
CA VAL A 218 1.97 16.67 -11.46
C VAL A 218 0.49 16.97 -11.69
N PRO A 219 -0.13 17.87 -10.92
CA PRO A 219 -1.57 18.11 -10.94
C PRO A 219 -2.09 18.65 -12.27
N GLU A 220 -1.23 19.20 -13.11
CA GLU A 220 -1.49 19.65 -14.48
C GLU A 220 -1.70 18.52 -15.48
N GLU A 221 -1.15 17.32 -15.22
CA GLU A 221 -1.29 16.15 -16.10
C GLU A 221 -2.59 15.36 -15.85
N ARG A 222 -3.39 15.78 -14.86
CA ARG A 222 -4.64 15.11 -14.45
C ARG A 222 -5.56 14.79 -15.64
N ILE A 223 -6.22 13.64 -15.57
CA ILE A 223 -7.20 13.19 -16.57
C ILE A 223 -8.61 13.28 -15.98
N GLY A 224 -9.57 13.66 -16.82
CA GLY A 224 -11.00 13.64 -16.50
C GLY A 224 -11.50 14.79 -15.62
N PRO A 225 -12.83 15.01 -15.57
CA PRO A 225 -13.45 15.94 -14.62
C PRO A 225 -13.34 15.40 -13.18
N PRO A 226 -13.59 16.23 -12.14
CA PRO A 226 -13.69 15.75 -10.77
C PRO A 226 -14.64 14.54 -10.65
N HIS A 227 -14.16 13.48 -9.99
CA HIS A 227 -14.91 12.23 -9.84
C HIS A 227 -15.83 12.30 -8.62
N PRO A 228 -16.96 11.57 -8.56
CA PRO A 228 -17.81 11.51 -7.35
C PRO A 228 -17.06 11.11 -6.07
N GLY A 229 -15.98 10.33 -6.20
CA GLY A 229 -15.08 10.03 -5.08
C GLY A 229 -14.43 11.26 -4.43
N GLU A 230 -14.32 12.37 -5.17
CA GLU A 230 -13.74 13.65 -4.74
C GLU A 230 -14.81 14.64 -4.23
N GLU A 231 -16.11 14.29 -4.28
CA GLU A 231 -17.20 15.22 -3.99
C GLU A 231 -17.12 15.85 -2.59
N GLY A 232 -17.19 17.18 -2.50
CA GLY A 232 -17.09 17.89 -1.23
C GLY A 232 -15.67 18.00 -0.65
N PHE A 233 -14.65 17.55 -1.39
CA PHE A 233 -13.25 17.82 -1.08
C PHE A 233 -12.62 18.78 -2.08
N ARG A 234 -11.51 19.41 -1.67
CA ARG A 234 -10.62 20.16 -2.57
C ARG A 234 -9.45 19.27 -2.99
N LEU A 235 -8.83 19.52 -4.14
CA LEU A 235 -7.60 18.81 -4.51
C LEU A 235 -6.40 19.40 -3.74
N PRO A 236 -5.41 18.57 -3.33
CA PRO A 236 -4.28 19.02 -2.53
C PRO A 236 -3.49 20.21 -3.11
N HIS A 237 -3.32 20.26 -4.43
CA HIS A 237 -2.57 21.33 -5.12
C HIS A 237 -3.32 22.67 -5.20
N GLU A 238 -4.63 22.68 -4.93
CA GLU A 238 -5.43 23.90 -5.05
C GLU A 238 -4.98 24.93 -4.00
N GLN A 239 -4.79 26.16 -4.46
CA GLN A 239 -4.33 27.23 -3.58
C GLN A 239 -5.38 27.53 -2.53
N SER A 240 -4.91 27.69 -1.29
CA SER A 240 -5.76 28.11 -0.20
C SER A 240 -6.03 29.62 -0.28
N PRO A 241 -7.22 30.09 0.11
CA PRO A 241 -7.61 31.49 -0.05
C PRO A 241 -7.00 32.43 1.01
N TRP A 242 -6.37 31.88 2.05
CA TRP A 242 -5.78 32.67 3.13
C TRP A 242 -4.40 33.25 2.74
N PRO A 243 -3.98 34.37 3.38
CA PRO A 243 -2.69 34.99 3.13
C PRO A 243 -1.49 34.05 3.30
N ARG A 244 -0.43 34.26 2.51
CA ARG A 244 0.80 33.43 2.59
C ARG A 244 1.46 33.43 3.97
N ASN A 245 1.30 34.52 4.72
CA ASN A 245 1.89 34.70 6.05
C ASN A 245 0.99 34.18 7.19
N SER A 246 -0.10 33.47 6.90
CA SER A 246 -1.05 32.99 7.91
C SER A 246 -0.49 31.98 8.92
N PHE A 247 0.75 31.51 8.72
CA PHE A 247 1.46 30.58 9.60
C PHE A 247 2.82 31.10 10.06
N ASP A 248 3.23 32.32 9.69
CA ASP A 248 4.59 32.83 9.95
C ASP A 248 4.91 32.86 11.45
N ASP A 249 3.94 33.26 12.28
CA ASP A 249 4.08 33.27 13.74
C ASP A 249 4.34 31.87 14.31
N ILE A 250 3.77 30.83 13.69
CA ILE A 250 3.97 29.44 14.11
C ILE A 250 5.33 28.94 13.66
N LEU A 251 5.62 29.10 12.36
CA LEU A 251 6.82 28.56 11.73
C LEU A 251 8.11 29.25 12.20
N LEU A 252 8.03 30.53 12.60
CA LEU A 252 9.18 31.28 13.11
C LEU A 252 9.45 31.05 14.61
N ASN A 253 8.43 30.70 15.40
CA ASN A 253 8.55 30.67 16.87
C ASN A 253 8.45 29.26 17.48
N HIS A 254 8.06 28.24 16.72
CA HIS A 254 7.88 26.88 17.22
C HIS A 254 8.59 25.85 16.34
N VAL A 255 9.00 24.73 16.93
CA VAL A 255 9.60 23.59 16.20
C VAL A 255 9.02 22.25 16.66
N GLY A 256 9.21 21.22 15.84
CA GLY A 256 8.85 19.84 16.17
C GLY A 256 7.35 19.65 16.43
N LYS A 257 7.01 18.79 17.41
CA LYS A 257 5.63 18.40 17.70
C LYS A 257 4.73 19.58 18.06
N GLU A 258 5.26 20.58 18.78
CA GLU A 258 4.48 21.76 19.15
C GLU A 258 4.10 22.59 17.92
N ALA A 259 5.06 22.84 17.03
CA ALA A 259 4.79 23.53 15.76
C ALA A 259 3.73 22.79 14.94
N ALA A 260 3.83 21.47 14.85
CA ALA A 260 2.86 20.65 14.11
C ALA A 260 1.44 20.77 14.69
N ILE A 261 1.28 20.71 16.02
CA ILE A 261 -0.03 20.87 16.69
C ILE A 261 -0.60 22.26 16.42
N ARG A 262 0.21 23.30 16.58
CA ARG A 262 -0.22 24.70 16.35
C ARG A 262 -0.59 24.96 14.91
N PHE A 263 0.24 24.47 13.97
CA PHE A 263 -0.02 24.57 12.54
C PHE A 263 -1.36 23.94 12.19
N GLN A 264 -1.63 22.71 12.68
CA GLN A 264 -2.89 22.01 12.46
C GLN A 264 -4.09 22.75 13.06
N ALA A 265 -3.96 23.28 14.28
CA ALA A 265 -5.02 24.07 14.91
C ALA A 265 -5.33 25.33 14.08
N ARG A 266 -4.30 26.09 13.70
CA ARG A 266 -4.46 27.30 12.89
C ARG A 266 -5.01 27.01 11.50
N TYR A 267 -4.58 25.92 10.87
CA TYR A 267 -5.09 25.47 9.58
C TYR A 267 -6.61 25.20 9.66
N ARG A 268 -7.09 24.52 10.70
CA ARG A 268 -8.52 24.27 10.91
C ARG A 268 -9.33 25.55 11.16
N GLU A 269 -8.77 26.50 11.92
CA GLU A 269 -9.40 27.82 12.11
C GLU A 269 -9.58 28.54 10.77
N LEU A 270 -8.54 28.56 9.94
CA LEU A 270 -8.59 29.19 8.61
C LEU A 270 -9.54 28.45 7.67
N GLN A 271 -9.60 27.12 7.72
CA GLN A 271 -10.60 26.37 6.96
C GLN A 271 -12.03 26.80 7.33
N ALA A 272 -12.32 26.92 8.62
CA ALA A 272 -13.63 27.36 9.09
C ALA A 272 -13.92 28.84 8.73
N GLU A 273 -12.93 29.73 8.89
CA GLU A 273 -13.05 31.16 8.58
C GLU A 273 -13.34 31.41 7.09
N TYR A 274 -12.64 30.69 6.21
CA TYR A 274 -12.74 30.85 4.76
C TYR A 274 -13.71 29.86 4.09
N ASN A 275 -14.39 29.01 4.88
CA ASN A 275 -15.28 27.95 4.40
C ASN A 275 -14.61 27.04 3.34
N VAL A 276 -13.37 26.63 3.62
CA VAL A 276 -12.55 25.80 2.73
C VAL A 276 -12.70 24.33 3.11
N PRO A 277 -13.13 23.46 2.18
CA PRO A 277 -13.23 22.03 2.43
C PRO A 277 -11.87 21.38 2.78
N ASP A 278 -11.93 20.17 3.32
CA ASP A 278 -10.75 19.34 3.49
C ASP A 278 -10.13 18.96 2.14
N ALA A 279 -8.80 18.83 2.12
CA ALA A 279 -8.09 18.33 0.95
C ALA A 279 -8.29 16.82 0.84
N CYS A 280 -8.68 16.36 -0.34
CA CYS A 280 -8.85 14.95 -0.66
C CYS A 280 -7.49 14.26 -0.70
N ASP A 281 -7.41 13.04 -0.19
CA ASP A 281 -6.33 12.12 -0.51
C ASP A 281 -6.85 10.78 -1.06
N ALA A 282 -5.94 9.89 -1.45
CA ALA A 282 -6.30 8.59 -2.00
C ALA A 282 -7.10 7.72 -1.01
N ASN A 283 -6.95 7.91 0.30
CA ASN A 283 -7.76 7.20 1.28
C ASN A 283 -9.22 7.68 1.22
N ASP A 284 -9.44 9.00 1.12
CA ASP A 284 -10.77 9.57 1.00
C ASP A 284 -11.47 9.06 -0.27
N VAL A 285 -10.77 9.03 -1.40
CA VAL A 285 -11.30 8.49 -2.67
C VAL A 285 -11.58 6.99 -2.55
N ALA A 286 -10.66 6.20 -2.00
CA ALA A 286 -10.83 4.75 -1.84
C ALA A 286 -12.02 4.40 -0.94
N SER A 287 -12.22 5.16 0.16
CA SER A 287 -13.32 4.97 1.11
C SER A 287 -14.71 5.10 0.48
N ARG A 288 -14.81 5.90 -0.59
CA ARG A 288 -16.07 6.18 -1.28
C ARG A 288 -16.32 5.28 -2.48
N LEU A 289 -15.26 4.83 -3.15
CA LEU A 289 -15.37 4.12 -4.42
C LEU A 289 -15.12 2.62 -4.33
N SER A 290 -14.43 2.15 -3.29
CA SER A 290 -14.04 0.75 -3.16
C SER A 290 -13.91 0.32 -1.68
N VAL A 291 -12.73 -0.17 -1.28
CA VAL A 291 -12.40 -0.52 0.10
C VAL A 291 -11.15 0.23 0.52
N LEU A 292 -11.27 0.97 1.62
CA LEU A 292 -10.14 1.59 2.27
C LEU A 292 -9.46 0.57 3.21
N PRO A 293 -8.17 0.21 3.01
CA PRO A 293 -7.54 -0.87 3.78
C PRO A 293 -7.53 -0.64 5.30
N ARG A 294 -7.43 0.61 5.76
CA ARG A 294 -7.47 0.96 7.20
C ARG A 294 -8.87 0.86 7.84
N ASP A 295 -9.93 0.84 7.04
CA ASP A 295 -11.32 0.76 7.54
C ASP A 295 -11.85 -0.69 7.59
N ILE A 296 -11.03 -1.67 7.18
CA ILE A 296 -11.38 -3.09 7.27
C ILE A 296 -11.58 -3.46 8.74
N GLY A 297 -12.74 -4.03 9.07
CA GLY A 297 -13.06 -4.41 10.45
C GLY A 297 -14.28 -5.32 10.53
N PRO A 298 -14.87 -5.50 11.72
CA PRO A 298 -15.96 -6.46 11.94
C PRO A 298 -17.20 -6.29 11.05
N ALA A 299 -17.39 -5.10 10.46
CA ALA A 299 -18.48 -4.81 9.53
C ALA A 299 -18.15 -5.13 8.06
N THR A 300 -16.88 -5.42 7.74
CA THR A 300 -16.45 -5.77 6.39
C THR A 300 -16.85 -7.21 6.07
N SER A 301 -17.58 -7.40 4.98
CA SER A 301 -17.86 -8.73 4.43
C SER A 301 -16.56 -9.32 3.89
N VAL A 302 -16.24 -10.54 4.29
CA VAL A 302 -15.02 -11.24 3.87
C VAL A 302 -15.38 -12.60 3.26
N GLU A 303 -14.88 -12.88 2.06
CA GLU A 303 -14.99 -14.19 1.40
C GLU A 303 -13.61 -14.79 1.14
N GLY A 304 -13.40 -16.00 1.66
CA GLY A 304 -12.19 -16.78 1.45
C GLY A 304 -10.98 -16.30 2.26
N LEU A 305 -9.81 -16.72 1.81
CA LEU A 305 -8.50 -16.32 2.33
C LEU A 305 -7.76 -15.50 1.28
N GLY A 306 -6.86 -14.64 1.73
CA GLY A 306 -5.89 -14.00 0.87
C GLY A 306 -4.84 -14.99 0.40
N VAL A 307 -3.95 -14.53 -0.48
CA VAL A 307 -2.80 -15.30 -0.92
C VAL A 307 -1.55 -14.43 -0.96
N LEU A 308 -0.43 -15.01 -0.57
CA LEU A 308 0.89 -14.53 -0.97
C LEU A 308 1.28 -15.25 -2.25
N ALA A 309 1.64 -14.50 -3.29
CA ALA A 309 2.02 -15.06 -4.57
C ALA A 309 3.30 -14.42 -5.11
N ARG A 310 4.10 -15.20 -5.83
CA ARG A 310 5.38 -14.77 -6.41
C ARG A 310 5.16 -14.12 -7.76
N THR A 311 5.86 -13.01 -7.98
CA THR A 311 5.93 -12.36 -9.29
C THR A 311 6.87 -13.12 -10.23
N ALA A 312 6.92 -12.72 -11.50
CA ALA A 312 7.93 -13.22 -12.43
C ALA A 312 9.37 -12.92 -11.97
N CYS A 313 9.58 -11.76 -11.34
CA CYS A 313 10.89 -11.32 -10.88
C CYS A 313 11.49 -12.30 -9.85
N ALA A 314 10.70 -12.77 -8.89
CA ALA A 314 11.17 -13.78 -7.92
C ALA A 314 11.39 -15.19 -8.51
N ARG A 315 10.90 -15.49 -9.72
CA ARG A 315 11.15 -16.78 -10.39
C ARG A 315 12.50 -16.80 -11.10
N GLU A 316 12.93 -15.64 -11.58
CA GLU A 316 14.14 -15.50 -12.40
C GLU A 316 15.41 -15.40 -11.54
N GLN A 317 15.27 -15.09 -10.24
CA GLN A 317 16.36 -15.14 -9.27
C GLN A 317 15.91 -15.83 -7.97
N PRO A 318 16.35 -17.07 -7.68
CA PRO A 318 16.04 -17.70 -6.41
C PRO A 318 16.68 -16.91 -5.27
N PHE A 319 15.91 -16.68 -4.20
CA PHE A 319 16.36 -16.11 -2.94
C PHE A 319 17.68 -16.78 -2.51
N GLY A 320 18.77 -16.02 -2.52
CA GLY A 320 20.08 -16.44 -2.04
C GLY A 320 20.18 -16.43 -0.53
#